data_AF-A0A3M0SUL3-F1
#
_entry.id   AF-A0A3M0SUL3-F1
#
_cell.length_a   1.000
_cell.length_b   1.000
_cell.length_c   1.000
_cell.angle_alpha   90.00
_cell.angle_beta   90.00
_cell.angle_gamma   90.00
#
_symmetry.space_group_name_H-M   'P 1'
#
loop_
_entity.id
_entity.type
_entity.pdbx_description
1 polymer ?
#
loop_
_entity_poly.entity_id
_entity_poly.type
_entity_poly.pdbx_seq_one_letter_code
_entity_poly.pdbx_strand_id
1 'polypeptide(L)'
;MKKNIIKSSIVFMVIFALFFIASDKSTVHALNCYTVSLSNFKEVSQNIYVQPNTSDKDINNILSTISKSKNIVANLYGSFNAKPVFIISKDSTALKKFGVENKTGATQKTILGSYIVLGPEGLNTNVISHELTHSELAYRIHKSTKIPVWFDEGMAMQVDNRPKYSEGQ
;
A
#
# COMPACT_ATOMS: atom_id res chain seq x y z
N MET A 1 34.26 -16.57 32.22
CA MET A 1 34.73 -15.61 31.17
C MET A 1 34.18 -15.90 29.78
N LYS A 2 34.49 -17.04 29.12
CA LYS A 2 34.03 -17.34 27.74
C LYS A 2 32.51 -17.20 27.52
N LYS A 3 31.68 -17.67 28.46
CA LYS A 3 30.20 -17.57 28.38
C LYS A 3 29.68 -16.12 28.39
N ASN A 4 30.35 -15.21 29.09
CA ASN A 4 29.97 -13.79 29.13
C ASN A 4 30.41 -13.06 27.86
N ILE A 5 31.56 -13.44 27.29
CA ILE A 5 32.05 -12.93 26.00
C ILE A 5 31.09 -13.35 24.87
N ILE A 6 30.69 -14.63 24.83
CA ILE A 6 29.73 -15.14 23.83
C ILE A 6 28.39 -14.40 23.93
N LYS A 7 27.85 -14.24 25.16
CA LYS A 7 26.61 -13.47 25.37
C LYS A 7 26.75 -12.02 24.88
N SER A 8 27.86 -11.36 25.20
CA SER A 8 28.11 -9.98 24.78
C SER A 8 28.23 -9.86 23.25
N SER A 9 28.89 -10.80 22.57
CA SER A 9 28.96 -10.84 21.11
C SER A 9 27.61 -11.07 20.45
N ILE A 10 26.76 -11.93 21.02
CA ILE A 10 25.39 -12.15 20.51
C ILE A 10 24.56 -10.88 20.65
N VAL A 11 24.60 -10.23 21.83
CA VAL A 11 23.89 -8.97 22.06
C VAL A 11 24.37 -7.90 21.08
N PHE A 12 25.68 -7.78 20.87
CA PHE A 12 26.24 -6.84 19.91
C PHE A 12 25.79 -7.13 18.47
N MET A 13 25.81 -8.40 18.03
CA MET A 13 25.32 -8.79 16.71
C MET A 13 23.83 -8.46 16.53
N VAL A 14 23.01 -8.67 17.55
CA VAL A 14 21.57 -8.33 17.50
C VAL A 14 21.38 -6.82 17.38
N ILE A 15 22.09 -6.01 18.18
CA ILE A 15 22.02 -4.54 18.10
C ILE A 15 22.47 -4.06 16.72
N PHE A 16 23.56 -4.62 16.20
CA PHE A 16 24.09 -4.28 14.89
C PHE A 16 23.09 -4.63 13.77
N ALA A 17 22.48 -5.82 13.82
CA ALA A 17 21.43 -6.21 12.88
C ALA A 17 20.21 -5.27 12.94
N LEU A 18 19.76 -4.91 14.14
CA LEU A 18 18.66 -3.95 14.33
C LEU A 18 19.00 -2.57 13.76
N PHE A 19 20.25 -2.12 13.90
CA PHE A 19 20.71 -0.86 13.32
C PHE A 19 20.64 -0.86 11.78
N PHE A 20 21.04 -1.95 11.13
CA PHE A 20 20.91 -2.09 9.67
C PHE A 20 19.46 -2.16 9.20
N ILE A 21 18.60 -2.86 9.95
CA ILE A 21 17.16 -2.91 9.67
C ILE A 21 16.53 -1.51 9.79
N ALA A 22 16.94 -0.74 10.79
CA ALA A 22 16.43 0.61 11.04
C ALA A 22 16.96 1.66 10.04
N SER A 23 18.11 1.43 9.41
CA SER A 23 18.70 2.36 8.44
C SER A 23 18.14 2.19 7.02
N ASP A 24 17.59 1.03 6.70
CA ASP A 24 16.91 0.79 5.43
C ASP A 24 15.48 1.36 5.44
N LYS A 25 15.29 2.48 4.73
CA LYS A 25 13.98 3.14 4.56
C LYS A 25 12.91 2.19 4.03
N SER A 26 13.24 1.29 3.10
CA SER A 26 12.27 0.36 2.51
C SER A 26 11.72 -0.60 3.58
N THR A 27 12.62 -1.13 4.41
CA THR A 27 12.27 -1.99 5.53
C THR A 27 11.42 -1.25 6.57
N VAL A 28 11.74 0.02 6.86
CA VAL A 28 10.93 0.86 7.76
C VAL A 28 9.53 1.13 7.18
N HIS A 29 9.40 1.43 5.89
CA HIS A 29 8.11 1.65 5.24
C HIS A 29 7.24 0.39 5.27
N ALA A 30 7.84 -0.77 4.99
CA ALA A 30 7.15 -2.06 5.07
C ALA A 30 6.68 -2.35 6.50
N LEU A 31 7.52 -2.11 7.51
CA LEU A 31 7.15 -2.30 8.91
C LEU A 31 5.98 -1.39 9.32
N ASN A 32 5.98 -0.11 8.89
CA ASN A 32 4.87 0.81 9.13
C ASN A 32 3.58 0.30 8.49
N CYS A 33 3.65 -0.24 7.26
CA CYS A 33 2.50 -0.88 6.62
C CYS A 33 1.97 -2.06 7.45
N TYR A 34 2.86 -2.94 7.93
CA TYR A 34 2.48 -4.14 8.69
C TYR A 34 1.84 -3.83 10.03
N THR A 35 2.24 -2.70 10.62
CA THR A 35 1.85 -2.28 11.96
C THR A 35 0.79 -1.18 11.95
N VAL A 36 0.15 -0.89 10.81
CA VAL A 36 -0.86 0.17 10.70
C VAL A 36 -2.03 -0.02 11.68
N SER A 37 -2.42 -1.26 11.98
CA SER A 37 -3.46 -1.58 12.96
C SER A 37 -3.07 -1.24 14.42
N LEU A 38 -1.77 -1.11 14.68
CA LEU A 38 -1.21 -0.71 15.98
C LEU A 38 -0.87 0.79 16.01
N SER A 39 -1.13 1.52 14.93
CA SER A 39 -0.85 2.95 14.81
C SER A 39 -2.04 3.80 15.28
N ASN A 40 -1.95 5.12 15.09
CA ASN A 40 -3.05 6.05 15.37
C ASN A 40 -4.11 6.10 14.26
N PHE A 41 -3.95 5.35 13.17
CA PHE A 41 -4.97 5.25 12.13
C PHE A 41 -6.20 4.51 12.64
N LYS A 42 -7.37 4.97 12.20
CA LYS A 42 -8.66 4.37 12.56
C LYS A 42 -9.05 3.36 11.49
N GLU A 43 -9.27 2.10 11.89
CA GLU A 43 -9.92 1.12 11.01
C GLU A 43 -11.41 1.44 10.90
N VAL A 44 -11.90 1.68 9.68
CA VAL A 44 -13.30 2.04 9.41
C VAL A 44 -14.08 0.92 8.72
N SER A 45 -13.36 -0.05 8.16
CA SER A 45 -13.85 -1.30 7.61
C SER A 45 -12.67 -2.26 7.52
N GLN A 46 -12.92 -3.55 7.32
CA GLN A 46 -11.87 -4.56 7.25
C GLN A 46 -10.78 -4.15 6.26
N ASN A 47 -9.54 -4.06 6.74
CA ASN A 47 -8.36 -3.67 5.95
C ASN A 47 -8.41 -2.23 5.39
N ILE A 48 -9.22 -1.33 5.96
CA ILE A 48 -9.32 0.07 5.53
C ILE A 48 -9.04 0.99 6.71
N TYR A 49 -7.86 1.60 6.69
CA TYR A 49 -7.34 2.49 7.72
C TYR A 49 -7.33 3.93 7.21
N VAL A 50 -7.95 4.85 7.97
CA VAL A 50 -7.98 6.29 7.65
C VAL A 50 -7.30 7.09 8.76
N GLN A 51 -6.80 8.27 8.40
CA GLN A 51 -6.27 9.26 9.34
C GLN A 51 -7.26 9.54 10.49
N PRO A 52 -6.78 9.73 11.74
CA PRO A 52 -7.63 10.14 12.86
C PRO A 52 -8.44 11.40 12.54
N ASN A 53 -9.67 11.47 13.06
CA ASN A 53 -10.61 12.58 12.87
C ASN A 53 -11.12 12.77 11.42
N THR A 54 -10.99 11.76 10.56
CA THR A 54 -11.69 11.75 9.27
C THR A 54 -13.21 11.74 9.52
N SER A 55 -13.94 12.66 8.89
CA SER A 55 -15.40 12.79 9.07
C SER A 55 -16.17 11.57 8.54
N ASP A 56 -17.33 11.26 9.12
CA ASP A 56 -18.16 10.13 8.67
C ASP A 56 -18.60 10.29 7.20
N LYS A 57 -18.84 11.54 6.76
CA LYS A 57 -19.11 11.85 5.35
C LYS A 57 -17.94 11.43 4.45
N ASP A 58 -16.72 11.78 4.83
CA ASP A 58 -15.52 11.40 4.07
C ASP A 58 -15.30 9.88 4.10
N ILE A 59 -15.52 9.22 5.25
CA ILE A 59 -15.43 7.76 5.37
C ILE A 59 -16.42 7.08 4.43
N ASN A 60 -17.68 7.51 4.41
CA ASN A 60 -18.69 6.95 3.51
C ASN A 60 -18.33 7.15 2.03
N ASN A 61 -17.79 8.31 1.68
CA ASN A 61 -17.30 8.58 0.32
C ASN A 61 -16.12 7.67 -0.05
N ILE A 62 -15.16 7.47 0.85
CA ILE A 62 -14.01 6.58 0.68
C ILE A 62 -14.49 5.14 0.43
N LEU A 63 -15.35 4.61 1.32
CA LEU A 63 -15.85 3.24 1.23
C LEU A 63 -16.65 3.03 -0.07
N SER A 64 -17.50 3.99 -0.45
CA SER A 64 -18.26 3.97 -1.70
C SER A 64 -17.32 3.96 -2.93
N THR A 65 -16.29 4.79 -2.91
CA THR A 65 -15.32 4.89 -4.02
C THR A 65 -14.50 3.61 -4.16
N ILE A 66 -14.01 3.05 -3.05
CA ILE A 66 -13.30 1.76 -3.03
C ILE A 66 -14.20 0.64 -3.56
N SER A 67 -15.46 0.60 -3.14
CA SER A 67 -16.42 -0.40 -3.63
C SER A 67 -16.62 -0.31 -5.15
N LYS A 68 -16.82 0.90 -5.68
CA LYS A 68 -16.92 1.14 -7.14
C LYS A 68 -15.65 0.71 -7.88
N SER A 69 -14.47 1.06 -7.38
CA SER A 69 -13.20 0.68 -8.00
C SER A 69 -12.94 -0.83 -7.97
N LYS A 70 -13.35 -1.54 -6.90
CA LYS A 70 -13.30 -3.00 -6.87
C LYS A 70 -14.17 -3.61 -7.96
N ASN A 71 -15.37 -3.07 -8.21
CA ASN A 71 -16.23 -3.53 -9.30
C ASN A 71 -15.61 -3.28 -10.69
N ILE A 72 -14.95 -2.14 -10.90
CA ILE A 72 -14.23 -1.85 -12.14
C ILE A 72 -13.13 -2.90 -12.39
N VAL A 73 -12.32 -3.21 -11.39
CA VAL A 73 -11.26 -4.23 -11.50
C VAL A 73 -11.84 -5.63 -11.64
N ALA A 74 -12.95 -5.93 -10.97
CA ALA A 74 -13.67 -7.19 -11.16
C ALA A 74 -14.18 -7.36 -12.59
N ASN A 75 -14.63 -6.29 -13.26
CA ASN A 75 -15.03 -6.35 -14.66
C ASN A 75 -13.84 -6.63 -15.60
N LEU A 76 -12.65 -6.10 -15.29
CA LEU A 76 -11.43 -6.38 -16.05
C LEU A 76 -10.98 -7.85 -15.92
N TYR A 77 -11.05 -8.41 -14.70
CA TYR A 77 -10.49 -9.74 -14.39
C TYR A 77 -11.52 -10.87 -14.23
N GLY A 78 -12.82 -10.57 -14.39
CA GLY A 78 -13.97 -11.44 -14.11
C GLY A 78 -14.33 -11.58 -12.63
N SER A 79 -13.42 -11.26 -11.71
CA SER A 79 -13.65 -11.19 -10.26
C SER A 79 -12.53 -10.39 -9.59
N PHE A 80 -12.78 -9.90 -8.37
CA PHE A 80 -11.76 -9.26 -7.54
C PHE A 80 -11.55 -10.07 -6.27
N ASN A 81 -10.34 -10.60 -6.07
CA ASN A 81 -10.02 -11.56 -5.01
C ASN A 81 -8.89 -11.10 -4.09
N ALA A 82 -8.07 -10.16 -4.55
CA ALA A 82 -7.02 -9.57 -3.73
C ALA A 82 -7.60 -8.94 -2.46
N LYS A 83 -6.82 -8.98 -1.37
CA LYS A 83 -7.17 -8.39 -0.08
C LYS A 83 -6.15 -7.34 0.34
N PRO A 84 -5.97 -6.26 -0.44
CA PRO A 84 -5.02 -5.22 -0.07
C PRO A 84 -5.48 -4.49 1.20
N VAL A 85 -4.52 -3.93 1.92
CA VAL A 85 -4.77 -3.03 3.04
C VAL A 85 -4.70 -1.59 2.55
N PHE A 86 -5.74 -0.81 2.80
CA PHE A 86 -5.79 0.60 2.48
C PHE A 86 -5.31 1.45 3.66
N ILE A 87 -4.42 2.40 3.37
CA ILE A 87 -3.91 3.38 4.33
C ILE A 87 -4.12 4.77 3.73
N ILE A 88 -5.01 5.56 4.33
CA ILE A 88 -5.52 6.78 3.70
C ILE A 88 -5.29 7.99 4.62
N SER A 89 -4.62 9.01 4.11
CA SER A 89 -4.34 10.23 4.85
C SER A 89 -4.35 11.46 3.94
N LYS A 90 -4.90 12.58 4.43
CA LYS A 90 -4.75 13.88 3.74
C LYS A 90 -3.42 14.55 4.08
N ASP A 91 -2.78 14.15 5.18
CA ASP A 91 -1.44 14.60 5.58
C ASP A 91 -0.34 13.85 4.81
N SER A 92 0.40 14.58 3.97
CA SER A 92 1.52 14.05 3.19
C SER A 92 2.69 13.58 4.07
N THR A 93 2.84 14.12 5.27
CA THR A 93 3.87 13.69 6.23
C THR A 93 3.57 12.29 6.74
N ALA A 94 2.29 11.98 6.99
CA ALA A 94 1.86 10.65 7.34
C ALA A 94 2.09 9.66 6.19
N LEU A 95 1.80 10.03 4.93
CA LEU A 95 2.01 9.17 3.75
C LEU A 95 3.49 8.77 3.57
N LYS A 96 4.42 9.70 3.82
CA LYS A 96 5.87 9.44 3.73
C LYS A 96 6.33 8.33 4.66
N LYS A 97 5.65 8.12 5.80
CA LYS A 97 5.98 6.99 6.71
C LYS A 97 5.77 5.64 6.03
N PHE A 98 4.86 5.56 5.06
CA PHE A 98 4.55 4.36 4.30
C PHE A 98 5.21 4.35 2.90
N GLY A 99 6.18 5.23 2.65
CA GLY A 99 6.96 5.24 1.39
C GLY A 99 6.27 5.95 0.23
N VAL A 100 5.24 6.77 0.49
CA VAL A 100 4.57 7.57 -0.55
C VAL A 100 4.88 9.06 -0.37
N GLU A 101 5.56 9.65 -1.35
CA GLU A 101 5.98 11.05 -1.33
C GLU A 101 5.09 11.98 -2.17
N ASN A 102 4.18 11.42 -2.96
CA ASN A 102 3.24 12.17 -3.81
C ASN A 102 1.86 12.34 -3.14
N LYS A 103 1.02 13.23 -3.67
CA LYS A 103 -0.33 13.52 -3.12
C LYS A 103 -1.42 12.55 -3.60
N THR A 104 -1.13 11.72 -4.59
CA THR A 104 -2.05 10.77 -5.20
C THR A 104 -2.08 9.46 -4.40
N GLY A 105 -0.98 8.72 -4.41
CA GLY A 105 -0.88 7.41 -3.79
C GLY A 105 0.11 6.50 -4.49
N ALA A 106 0.27 5.30 -3.96
CA ALA A 106 0.94 4.17 -4.61
C ALA A 106 0.60 2.85 -3.88
N THR A 107 0.75 1.74 -4.58
CA THR A 107 0.71 0.39 -4.00
C THR A 107 2.12 -0.04 -3.56
N GLN A 108 2.28 -0.26 -2.25
CA GLN A 108 3.46 -0.91 -1.69
C GLN A 108 3.28 -2.44 -1.77
N LYS A 109 4.04 -3.08 -2.66
CA LYS A 109 4.07 -4.54 -2.78
C LYS A 109 5.08 -5.10 -1.79
N THR A 110 4.61 -5.85 -0.81
CA THR A 110 5.46 -6.45 0.22
C THR A 110 5.31 -7.97 0.27
N ILE A 111 6.20 -8.61 1.03
CA ILE A 111 6.16 -10.06 1.27
C ILE A 111 4.79 -10.46 1.87
N LEU A 112 4.30 -9.70 2.86
CA LEU A 112 3.04 -10.02 3.55
C LEU A 112 1.79 -9.62 2.76
N GLY A 113 1.83 -8.58 1.94
CA GLY A 113 0.60 -8.09 1.30
C GLY A 113 0.85 -6.99 0.28
N SER A 114 -0.22 -6.57 -0.37
CA SER A 114 -0.26 -5.28 -1.05
C SER A 114 -0.87 -4.26 -0.10
N TYR A 115 -0.23 -3.11 0.04
CA TYR A 115 -0.71 -1.98 0.84
C TYR A 115 -0.94 -0.79 -0.08
N ILE A 116 -2.19 -0.37 -0.23
CA ILE A 116 -2.56 0.76 -1.07
C ILE A 116 -2.58 2.01 -0.20
N VAL A 117 -1.60 2.88 -0.40
CA VAL A 117 -1.42 4.11 0.39
C VAL A 117 -1.93 5.28 -0.46
N LEU A 118 -2.98 5.96 -0.01
CA LEU A 118 -3.65 7.03 -0.78
C LEU A 118 -3.58 8.37 -0.08
N GLY A 119 -3.20 9.37 -0.85
CA GLY A 119 -3.27 10.78 -0.49
C GLY A 119 -4.57 11.45 -0.93
N PRO A 120 -4.70 12.77 -0.69
CA PRO A 120 -5.92 13.50 -0.97
C PRO A 120 -6.33 13.50 -2.46
N GLU A 121 -5.36 13.42 -3.38
CA GLU A 121 -5.62 13.43 -4.83
C GLU A 121 -5.90 12.02 -5.39
N GLY A 122 -5.67 10.96 -4.60
CA GLY A 122 -5.91 9.57 -5.01
C GLY A 122 -7.30 9.05 -4.65
N LEU A 123 -8.13 9.83 -3.96
CA LEU A 123 -9.47 9.43 -3.52
C LEU A 123 -10.51 9.55 -4.65
N ASN A 124 -10.23 8.91 -5.77
CA ASN A 124 -11.13 8.85 -6.93
C ASN A 124 -11.08 7.47 -7.57
N THR A 125 -12.10 7.15 -8.38
CA THR A 125 -12.25 5.79 -8.91
C THR A 125 -11.11 5.36 -9.81
N ASN A 126 -10.55 6.25 -10.64
CA ASN A 126 -9.47 5.95 -11.59
C ASN A 126 -8.17 5.56 -10.87
N VAL A 127 -7.76 6.34 -9.88
CA VAL A 127 -6.54 6.04 -9.11
C VAL A 127 -6.74 4.75 -8.30
N ILE A 128 -7.88 4.60 -7.64
CA ILE A 128 -8.10 3.41 -6.80
C ILE A 128 -8.22 2.15 -7.67
N SER A 129 -8.83 2.19 -8.86
CA SER A 129 -8.88 1.04 -9.78
C SER A 129 -7.50 0.72 -10.34
N HIS A 130 -6.67 1.73 -10.66
CA HIS A 130 -5.26 1.56 -11.03
C HIS A 130 -4.50 0.77 -9.96
N GLU A 131 -4.51 1.25 -8.71
CA GLU A 131 -3.77 0.60 -7.60
C GLU A 131 -4.32 -0.80 -7.24
N LEU A 132 -5.64 -0.98 -7.33
CA LEU A 132 -6.26 -2.29 -7.12
C LEU A 132 -5.86 -3.29 -8.22
N THR A 133 -5.62 -2.83 -9.44
CA THR A 133 -5.18 -3.68 -10.55
C THR A 133 -3.81 -4.29 -10.28
N HIS A 134 -2.86 -3.53 -9.75
CA HIS A 134 -1.57 -4.06 -9.30
C HIS A 134 -1.72 -5.14 -8.22
N SER A 135 -2.67 -4.93 -7.30
CA SER A 135 -2.94 -5.87 -6.21
C SER A 135 -3.60 -7.16 -6.70
N GLU A 136 -4.57 -7.06 -7.60
CA GLU A 136 -5.25 -8.21 -8.21
C GLU A 136 -4.31 -9.00 -9.12
N LEU A 137 -3.48 -8.31 -9.92
CA LEU A 137 -2.46 -8.96 -10.73
C LEU A 137 -1.51 -9.78 -9.86
N ALA A 138 -0.96 -9.17 -8.79
CA ALA A 138 -0.07 -9.85 -7.85
C ALA A 138 -0.72 -11.05 -7.14
N TYR A 139 -2.04 -10.99 -6.87
CA TYR A 139 -2.79 -12.12 -6.35
C TYR A 139 -2.83 -13.29 -7.35
N ARG A 140 -3.08 -12.99 -8.64
CA ARG A 140 -3.29 -14.02 -9.68
C ARG A 140 -2.02 -14.74 -10.10
N ILE A 141 -0.89 -14.06 -10.14
CA ILE A 141 0.33 -14.63 -10.73
C ILE A 141 1.34 -15.17 -9.70
N HIS A 142 0.95 -15.27 -8.43
CA HIS A 142 1.81 -15.51 -7.27
C HIS A 142 2.91 -14.44 -7.08
N LYS A 143 3.05 -13.94 -5.85
CA LYS A 143 3.96 -12.82 -5.53
C LYS A 143 5.44 -13.04 -5.86
N SER A 144 5.89 -14.29 -6.02
CA SER A 144 7.28 -14.64 -6.35
C SER A 144 7.62 -14.45 -7.83
N THR A 145 6.63 -14.23 -8.68
CA THR A 145 6.83 -14.03 -10.12
C THR A 145 7.25 -12.60 -10.41
N LYS A 146 8.40 -12.43 -11.10
CA LYS A 146 8.83 -11.12 -11.59
C LYS A 146 7.95 -10.69 -12.75
N ILE A 147 7.15 -9.64 -12.56
CA ILE A 147 6.38 -9.00 -13.62
C ILE A 147 7.24 -7.93 -14.27
N PRO A 148 7.34 -7.89 -15.61
CA PRO A 148 7.89 -6.72 -16.28
C PRO A 148 7.08 -5.47 -15.94
N VAL A 149 7.75 -4.38 -15.59
CA VAL A 149 7.10 -3.12 -15.16
C VAL A 149 6.10 -2.61 -16.21
N TRP A 150 6.45 -2.68 -17.49
CA TRP A 150 5.58 -2.22 -18.58
C TRP A 150 4.24 -2.99 -18.62
N PHE A 151 4.24 -4.27 -18.23
CA PHE A 151 3.03 -5.09 -18.23
C PHE A 151 2.17 -4.78 -17.00
N ASP A 152 2.79 -4.66 -15.82
CA ASP A 152 2.10 -4.33 -14.57
C ASP A 152 1.40 -2.96 -14.65
N GLU A 153 2.11 -1.93 -15.11
CA GLU A 153 1.55 -0.60 -15.34
C GLU A 153 0.56 -0.59 -16.52
N GLY A 154 0.88 -1.26 -17.63
CA GLY A 154 0.00 -1.35 -18.79
C GLY A 154 -1.36 -1.99 -18.47
N MET A 155 -1.38 -2.99 -17.58
CA MET A 155 -2.61 -3.58 -17.04
C MET A 155 -3.39 -2.57 -16.19
N ALA A 156 -2.72 -1.83 -15.31
CA ALA A 156 -3.35 -0.82 -14.47
C ALA A 156 -3.95 0.34 -15.30
N MET A 157 -3.30 0.72 -16.41
CA MET A 157 -3.81 1.71 -17.36
C MET A 157 -5.13 1.31 -18.04
N GLN A 158 -5.49 0.02 -18.10
CA GLN A 158 -6.76 -0.42 -18.70
C GLN A 158 -8.01 0.11 -17.98
N VAL A 159 -7.86 0.58 -16.74
CA VAL A 159 -8.96 1.06 -15.89
C VAL A 159 -8.73 2.49 -15.37
N ASP A 160 -7.72 3.19 -15.90
CA ASP A 160 -7.38 4.55 -15.53
C ASP A 160 -7.73 5.52 -16.66
N ASN A 161 -8.87 6.20 -16.51
CA ASN A 161 -9.38 7.11 -17.53
C ASN A 161 -8.94 8.57 -17.32
N ARG A 162 -7.84 8.82 -16.59
CA ARG A 162 -7.34 10.19 -16.41
C ARG A 162 -6.90 10.77 -17.78
N PRO A 163 -7.34 11.99 -18.16
CA PRO A 163 -7.12 12.54 -19.52
C PRO A 163 -5.66 12.61 -19.97
N LYS A 164 -4.71 12.69 -19.04
CA LYS A 164 -3.28 12.70 -19.35
C LYS A 164 -2.75 11.39 -19.94
N TYR A 165 -3.55 10.32 -19.92
CA TYR A 165 -3.18 8.98 -20.39
C TYR A 165 -4.11 8.46 -21.51
N SER A 166 -5.12 9.23 -21.90
CA SER A 166 -5.97 8.86 -23.04
C SER A 166 -5.25 9.14 -24.35
N GLU A 167 -5.44 8.27 -25.34
CA GLU A 167 -4.83 8.40 -26.69
C GLU A 167 -5.23 9.68 -27.44
N GLY A 168 -6.25 10.41 -26.98
CA GLY A 168 -6.74 11.65 -27.59
C GLY A 168 -6.10 12.95 -27.10
N GLN A 169 -4.77 12.99 -26.93
CA GLN A 169 -4.02 14.24 -26.70
C GLN A 169 -3.60 14.91 -28.00
#